data_AF-A0A2P5L4A0-F1
#
_entry.id   AF-A0A2P5L4A0-F1
#
_cell.length_a   1.000
_cell.length_b   1.000
_cell.length_c   1.000
_cell.angle_alpha   90.00
_cell.angle_beta   90.00
_cell.angle_gamma   90.00
#
_symmetry.space_group_name_H-M   'P 1'
#
loop_
_entity.id
_entity.type
_entity.pdbx_description
1 polymer ?
#
loop_
_entity_poly.entity_id
_entity_poly.type
_entity_poly.pdbx_seq_one_letter_code
_entity_poly.pdbx_strand_id
1 'polypeptide(L)'
;MTLEQLAAFPVLTYNFGFTGRSNIDTAYKDSQAKLDIVLAAADSDVIKTYVRLGLGVGVIAGMAYDPVADRDLAARDLSHLIPRSVTKIAYLKKHYLPLYAQHFIEVLLESAKAMAV
;
A
#
# COMPACT_ATOMS: atom_id res chain seq x y z
N MET A 1 14.91 2.12 9.58
CA MET A 1 13.62 1.99 10.28
C MET A 1 13.41 0.54 10.61
N THR A 2 13.07 0.20 11.85
CA THR A 2 12.76 -1.18 12.30
C THR A 2 11.27 -1.31 12.64
N LEU A 3 10.78 -2.55 12.83
CA LEU A 3 9.38 -2.81 13.18
C LEU A 3 9.02 -2.22 14.55
N GLU A 4 9.96 -2.25 15.50
CA GLU A 4 9.82 -1.71 16.85
C GLU A 4 9.73 -0.18 16.84
N GLN A 5 10.55 0.46 16.00
CA GLN A 5 10.48 1.91 15.82
C GLN A 5 9.13 2.34 15.25
N LEU A 6 8.59 1.59 14.29
CA LEU A 6 7.27 1.87 13.71
C LEU A 6 6.13 1.64 14.72
N ALA A 7 6.26 0.62 15.58
CA ALA A 7 5.30 0.34 16.64
C ALA A 7 5.28 1.37 17.78
N ALA A 8 6.29 2.24 17.88
CA ALA A 8 6.35 3.31 18.86
C ALA A 8 5.47 4.52 18.50
N PHE A 9 4.89 4.56 17.29
CA PHE A 9 4.05 5.65 16.81
C PHE A 9 2.64 5.16 16.48
N PRO A 10 1.62 6.03 16.63
CA PRO A 10 0.28 5.74 16.12
C PRO A 10 0.32 5.62 14.59
N VAL A 11 -0.25 4.55 14.07
CA VAL A 11 -0.19 4.18 12.65
C VAL A 11 -1.53 4.40 11.96
N LEU A 12 -1.46 5.04 10.79
CA LEU A 12 -2.57 5.22 9.87
C LEU A 12 -2.31 4.36 8.63
N THR A 13 -3.23 3.46 8.29
CA THR A 13 -3.00 2.44 7.26
C THR A 13 -4.31 2.01 6.61
N TYR A 14 -4.26 1.13 5.61
CA TYR A 14 -5.44 0.59 4.96
C TYR A 14 -6.30 -0.31 5.88
N ASN A 15 -7.62 -0.36 5.60
CA ASN A 15 -8.54 -1.31 6.21
C ASN A 15 -8.08 -2.77 6.03
N PHE A 16 -8.46 -3.62 6.97
CA PHE A 16 -8.27 -5.07 6.85
C PHE A 16 -8.94 -5.60 5.57
N GLY A 17 -8.19 -6.35 4.77
CA GLY A 17 -8.64 -6.85 3.46
C GLY A 17 -8.36 -5.92 2.27
N PHE A 18 -7.87 -4.70 2.50
CA PHE A 18 -7.44 -3.77 1.46
C PHE A 18 -5.91 -3.71 1.34
N THR A 19 -5.43 -3.50 0.12
CA THR A 19 -4.05 -3.13 -0.27
C THR A 19 -2.95 -3.42 0.77
N GLY A 20 -2.42 -4.65 0.77
CA GLY A 20 -1.19 -4.99 1.48
C GLY A 20 -1.29 -5.12 3.01
N ARG A 21 -2.46 -4.90 3.63
CA ARG A 21 -2.62 -5.04 5.09
C ARG A 21 -2.23 -6.42 5.62
N SER A 22 -2.51 -7.48 4.86
CA SER A 22 -2.10 -8.84 5.19
C SER A 22 -0.57 -9.03 5.22
N ASN A 23 0.17 -8.26 4.41
CA ASN A 23 1.63 -8.27 4.41
C ASN A 23 2.19 -7.54 5.64
N ILE A 24 1.54 -6.44 6.05
CA ILE A 24 1.87 -5.73 7.29
C ILE A 24 1.66 -6.67 8.49
N ASP A 25 0.50 -7.31 8.58
CA ASP A 25 0.24 -8.26 9.68
C ASP A 25 1.25 -9.41 9.67
N THR A 26 1.62 -9.93 8.50
CA THR A 26 2.61 -11.00 8.38
C THR A 26 4.01 -10.55 8.80
N ALA A 27 4.42 -9.32 8.47
CA ALA A 27 5.70 -8.76 8.91
C ALA A 27 5.80 -8.66 10.44
N TYR A 28 4.66 -8.44 11.11
CA TYR A 28 4.59 -8.33 12.56
C TYR A 28 4.29 -9.65 13.29
N LYS A 29 3.92 -10.74 12.58
CA LYS A 29 3.58 -12.04 13.19
C LYS A 29 4.68 -12.62 14.07
N ASP A 30 5.93 -12.48 13.64
CA ASP A 30 7.09 -13.03 14.35
C ASP A 30 7.78 -11.99 15.25
N SER A 31 7.27 -10.75 15.26
CA SER A 31 7.78 -9.68 16.12
C SER A 31 6.99 -9.61 17.43
N GLN A 32 7.65 -9.28 18.55
CA GLN A 32 6.93 -8.98 19.80
C GLN A 32 6.26 -7.60 19.80
N ALA A 33 6.51 -6.79 18.76
CA ALA A 33 5.94 -5.46 18.62
C ALA A 33 4.50 -5.54 18.10
N LYS A 34 3.60 -4.73 18.65
CA LYS A 34 2.23 -4.55 18.15
C LYS A 34 2.08 -3.17 17.54
N LEU A 35 1.55 -3.11 16.33
CA LEU A 35 1.14 -1.86 15.70
C LEU A 35 -0.06 -1.26 16.43
N ASP A 36 0.07 -0.02 16.89
CA ASP A 36 -1.06 0.78 17.36
C ASP A 36 -1.72 1.47 16.17
N ILE A 37 -2.89 0.99 15.75
CA ILE A 37 -3.57 1.48 14.54
C ILE A 37 -4.71 2.38 14.96
N VAL A 38 -4.50 3.68 14.80
CA VAL A 38 -5.45 4.71 15.22
C VAL A 38 -6.45 5.07 14.12
N LEU A 39 -6.11 4.80 12.86
CA LEU A 39 -6.98 5.07 11.73
C LEU A 39 -6.79 4.05 10.62
N ALA A 40 -7.90 3.51 10.14
CA ALA A 40 -7.95 2.64 8.99
C ALA A 40 -8.82 3.28 7.90
N ALA A 41 -8.28 3.44 6.69
CA ALA A 41 -8.99 4.05 5.57
C ALA A 41 -8.88 3.20 4.29
N ALA A 42 -9.80 3.40 3.34
CA ALA A 42 -9.71 2.72 2.05
C ALA A 42 -8.75 3.43 1.08
N ASP A 43 -8.49 4.71 1.28
CA ASP A 43 -7.77 5.59 0.36
C ASP A 43 -6.51 6.18 1.02
N SER A 44 -5.39 6.16 0.29
CA SER A 44 -4.14 6.82 0.67
C SER A 44 -4.29 8.31 0.90
N ASP A 45 -5.15 9.01 0.16
CA ASP A 45 -5.30 10.46 0.32
C ASP A 45 -5.92 10.82 1.67
N VAL A 46 -6.82 9.97 2.18
CA VAL A 46 -7.35 10.08 3.54
C VAL A 46 -6.23 9.87 4.56
N ILE A 47 -5.41 8.83 4.38
CA ILE A 47 -4.27 8.55 5.26
C ILE A 47 -3.30 9.75 5.28
N LYS A 48 -2.89 10.25 4.11
CA LYS A 48 -1.99 11.41 3.98
C LYS A 48 -2.56 12.65 4.64
N THR A 49 -3.87 12.90 4.50
CA THR A 49 -4.54 14.04 5.15
C THR A 49 -4.41 13.98 6.67
N TYR A 50 -4.65 12.82 7.27
CA TYR A 50 -4.54 12.68 8.73
C TYR A 50 -3.09 12.66 9.23
N VAL A 51 -2.14 12.18 8.42
CA VAL A 51 -0.71 12.34 8.72
C VAL A 51 -0.32 13.82 8.75
N ARG A 52 -0.80 14.63 7.80
CA ARG A 52 -0.57 16.09 7.78
C ARG A 52 -1.14 16.81 9.00
N LEU A 53 -2.24 16.29 9.55
CA LEU A 53 -2.85 16.79 10.78
C LEU A 53 -2.12 16.33 12.05
N GLY A 54 -1.04 15.54 11.93
CA GLY A 54 -0.20 15.13 13.06
C GLY A 54 -0.73 13.92 13.84
N LEU A 55 -1.68 13.15 13.29
CA LEU A 55 -2.25 12.00 13.99
C LEU A 55 -1.30 10.81 14.10
N GLY A 56 -0.19 10.80 13.35
CA GLY A 56 0.78 9.71 13.39
C GLY A 56 1.50 9.48 12.07
N VAL A 57 1.97 8.25 11.87
CA VAL A 57 2.72 7.83 10.68
C VAL A 57 1.84 7.03 9.72
N GLY A 58 1.91 7.37 8.43
CA GLY A 58 1.15 6.70 7.39
C GLY A 58 1.91 5.53 6.77
N VAL A 59 1.29 4.35 6.71
CA VAL A 59 1.79 3.22 5.92
C VAL A 59 0.92 3.07 4.68
N ILE A 60 1.48 3.47 3.53
CA ILE A 60 0.80 3.48 2.23
C ILE A 60 1.60 2.70 1.19
N ALA A 61 0.96 2.34 0.07
CA ALA A 61 1.68 1.79 -1.07
C ALA A 61 2.63 2.85 -1.64
N GLY A 62 3.85 2.45 -2.03
CA GLY A 62 4.85 3.40 -2.53
C GLY A 62 4.37 4.23 -3.74
N MET A 63 3.51 3.65 -4.58
CA MET A 63 2.89 4.34 -5.72
C MET A 63 1.93 5.48 -5.34
N ALA A 64 1.47 5.54 -4.10
CA ALA A 64 0.53 6.56 -3.62
C ALA A 64 1.23 7.81 -3.05
N TYR A 65 2.56 7.79 -2.99
CA TYR A 65 3.39 8.94 -2.63
C TYR A 65 3.93 9.60 -3.90
N ASP A 66 3.65 10.90 -4.04
CA ASP A 66 4.20 11.72 -5.12
C ASP A 66 5.18 12.75 -4.52
N PRO A 67 6.48 12.72 -4.85
CA PRO A 67 7.46 13.66 -4.31
C PRO A 67 7.16 15.14 -4.59
N VAL A 68 6.39 15.44 -5.64
CA VAL A 68 6.00 16.81 -6.03
C VAL A 68 4.78 17.25 -5.25
N ALA A 69 3.73 16.42 -5.21
CA ALA A 69 2.48 16.75 -4.53
C ALA A 69 2.57 16.63 -3.00
N ASP A 70 3.34 15.64 -2.51
CA ASP A 70 3.50 15.29 -1.10
C ASP A 70 4.84 15.79 -0.52
N ARG A 71 5.38 16.88 -1.06
CA ARG A 71 6.67 17.50 -0.63
C ARG A 71 6.73 17.89 0.85
N ASP A 72 5.59 18.03 1.51
CA ASP A 72 5.44 18.31 2.93
C ASP A 72 5.57 17.05 3.81
N LEU A 73 5.55 15.86 3.20
CA LEU A 73 5.68 14.57 3.84
C LEU A 73 7.06 13.96 3.57
N ALA A 74 7.61 13.28 4.57
CA ALA A 74 8.85 12.53 4.42
C ALA A 74 8.55 11.03 4.22
N ALA A 75 8.83 10.50 3.04
CA ALA A 75 8.73 9.06 2.78
C ALA A 75 9.95 8.30 3.31
N ARG A 76 9.71 7.12 3.90
CA ARG A 76 10.76 6.17 4.34
C ARG A 76 10.45 4.79 3.75
N ASP A 77 11.47 4.16 3.17
CA ASP A 77 11.31 2.83 2.60
C ASP A 77 11.05 1.79 3.71
N LEU A 78 10.08 0.92 3.44
CA LEU A 78 9.63 -0.18 4.29
C LEU A 78 9.76 -1.54 3.58
N SER A 79 10.31 -1.57 2.36
CA SER A 79 10.41 -2.77 1.52
C SER A 79 11.23 -3.90 2.16
N HIS A 80 12.15 -3.57 3.07
CA HIS A 80 12.94 -4.55 3.83
C HIS A 80 12.19 -5.16 5.02
N LEU A 81 11.10 -4.53 5.48
CA LEU A 81 10.30 -5.01 6.61
C LEU A 81 9.01 -5.67 6.16
N ILE A 82 8.35 -5.10 5.14
CA ILE A 82 7.03 -5.56 4.68
C ILE A 82 7.19 -6.13 3.27
N PRO A 83 6.80 -7.40 3.04
CA PRO A 83 6.93 -8.01 1.72
C PRO A 83 6.07 -7.27 0.69
N ARG A 84 6.57 -7.18 -0.55
CA ARG A 84 5.86 -6.52 -1.65
C ARG A 84 4.49 -7.15 -1.87
N SER A 85 3.50 -6.29 -2.13
CA SER A 85 2.17 -6.73 -2.56
C SER A 85 2.13 -6.89 -4.09
N VAL A 86 1.41 -7.91 -4.56
CA VAL A 86 1.25 -8.19 -5.99
C VAL A 86 -0.18 -7.87 -6.42
N THR A 87 -0.33 -6.86 -7.27
CA THR A 87 -1.61 -6.54 -7.93
C THR A 87 -1.89 -7.60 -9.00
N LYS A 88 -3.11 -8.13 -9.03
CA LYS A 88 -3.54 -9.17 -9.96
C LYS A 88 -4.74 -8.71 -10.77
N ILE A 89 -4.78 -9.11 -12.03
CA ILE A 89 -5.96 -8.99 -12.89
C ILE A 89 -6.68 -10.34 -12.88
N ALA A 90 -7.99 -10.34 -12.69
CA ALA A 90 -8.81 -11.55 -12.66
C ALA A 90 -10.00 -11.43 -13.61
N TYR A 91 -10.27 -12.51 -14.35
CA TYR A 91 -11.44 -12.67 -15.20
C TYR A 91 -11.90 -14.13 -15.16
N LEU A 92 -13.18 -14.37 -15.46
CA LEU A 92 -13.74 -15.71 -15.40
C LEU A 92 -13.26 -16.56 -16.58
N LYS A 93 -12.51 -17.63 -16.30
CA LYS A 93 -11.95 -18.54 -17.33
C LYS A 93 -12.99 -19.11 -18.30
N LYS A 94 -14.23 -19.29 -17.84
CA LYS A 94 -15.32 -19.90 -18.65
C LYS A 94 -16.13 -18.88 -19.44
N HIS A 95 -15.90 -17.59 -19.28
CA HIS A 95 -16.63 -16.55 -20.00
C HIS A 95 -15.81 -16.05 -21.19
N TYR A 96 -16.52 -15.71 -22.27
CA TYR A 96 -15.92 -15.01 -23.39
C TYR A 96 -15.37 -13.67 -22.90
N LEU A 97 -14.09 -13.43 -23.18
CA LEU A 97 -13.41 -12.17 -22.89
C LEU A 97 -13.37 -11.35 -24.20
N PRO A 98 -14.12 -10.24 -24.29
CA PRO A 98 -14.16 -9.44 -25.52
C PRO A 98 -12.78 -8.89 -25.92
N LEU A 99 -12.57 -8.65 -27.22
CA LEU A 99 -11.29 -8.14 -27.75
C LEU A 99 -10.85 -6.83 -27.08
N TYR A 100 -11.78 -5.91 -26.81
CA TYR A 100 -11.45 -4.66 -26.12
C TYR A 100 -10.94 -4.88 -24.69
N ALA A 101 -11.43 -5.92 -24.00
CA ALA A 101 -11.02 -6.25 -22.64
C ALA A 101 -9.64 -6.93 -22.64
N GLN A 102 -9.38 -7.79 -23.64
CA GLN A 102 -8.04 -8.34 -23.87
C GLN A 102 -7.02 -7.23 -24.13
N HIS A 103 -7.36 -6.31 -25.02
CA HIS A 103 -6.50 -5.16 -25.33
C HIS A 103 -6.27 -4.26 -24.12
N PHE A 104 -7.30 -4.01 -23.30
CA PHE A 104 -7.17 -3.28 -22.05
C PHE A 104 -6.18 -3.97 -21.08
N ILE A 105 -6.28 -5.30 -20.95
CA ILE A 105 -5.37 -6.08 -20.09
C ILE A 105 -3.92 -5.97 -20.59
N GLU A 106 -3.70 -6.06 -21.91
CA GLU A 106 -2.35 -5.90 -22.50
C GLU A 106 -1.76 -4.53 -22.20
N VAL A 107 -2.50 -3.45 -22.49
CA VAL A 107 -2.05 -2.07 -22.24
C VAL A 107 -1.79 -1.84 -20.75
N LEU A 108 -2.64 -2.38 -19.88
CA LEU A 108 -2.47 -2.27 -18.43
C LEU A 108 -1.21 -3.01 -17.95
N LEU A 109 -0.93 -4.21 -18.48
CA LEU A 109 0.27 -4.98 -18.14
C LEU A 109 1.55 -4.30 -18.62
N GLU A 110 1.55 -3.70 -19.81
CA GLU A 110 2.68 -2.91 -20.32
C GLU A 110 2.94 -1.67 -19.46
N SER A 111 1.88 -0.92 -19.16
CA SER A 111 1.95 0.28 -18.31
C SER A 111 2.45 -0.07 -16.90
N ALA A 112 1.99 -1.18 -16.33
CA ALA A 112 2.43 -1.64 -15.01
C ALA A 112 3.92 -2.04 -14.98
N LYS A 113 4.46 -2.63 -16.06
CA LYS A 113 5.89 -2.94 -16.17
C LYS A 113 6.76 -1.68 -16.20
N ALA A 114 6.29 -0.63 -16.89
CA ALA A 114 6.99 0.65 -16.94
C ALA A 114 7.07 1.35 -15.57
N MET A 115 6.10 1.11 -14.68
CA MET A 115 6.08 1.64 -13.31
C MET A 115 6.83 0.77 -12.28
N ALA A 116 7.23 -0.46 -12.63
CA ALA A 116 7.90 -1.38 -11.72
C ALA A 116 9.44 -1.24 -11.70
N VAL A 117 9.99 -0.34 -12.53
CA VAL A 117 11.41 0.04 -12.63
C VAL A 117 11.65 1.30 -11.83
#